data_AF-A0A4Q3LLW6-F1
#
_entry.id   AF-A0A4Q3LLW6-F1
#
_cell.length_a   1.000
_cell.length_b   1.000
_cell.length_c   1.000
_cell.angle_alpha   90.00
_cell.angle_beta   90.00
_cell.angle_gamma   90.00
#
_symmetry.space_group_name_H-M   'P 1'
#
loop_
_entity.id
_entity.type
_entity.pdbx_description
1 polymer ?
#
loop_
_entity_poly.entity_id
_entity_poly.type
_entity_poly.pdbx_seq_one_letter_code
_entity_poly.pdbx_strand_id
1 'polypeptide(L)'
;MPSRQDAPPAHETDSPTPAQAQASPASSLAEAALPTSAARQQALRLAEASRALWVATLSLMTAFMQTPAPAHRYLLARRISRNFDTLSHQECFDSGCRGSFERLSRRWQAQSERFAPDSPRPAAGLRRLFS
;
A
#
# COMPACT_ATOMS: atom_id res chain seq x y z
N MET A 1 -75.83 17.15 35.08
CA MET A 1 -77.23 16.70 35.04
C MET A 1 -77.99 17.72 34.20
N PRO A 2 -78.73 17.35 33.13
CA PRO A 2 -79.18 16.02 32.67
C PRO A 2 -78.43 15.60 31.37
N SER A 3 -78.68 14.52 30.66
CA SER A 3 -79.19 13.15 30.87
C SER A 3 -79.31 12.57 29.47
N ARG A 4 -78.92 11.29 29.28
CA ARG A 4 -79.48 10.34 28.29
C ARG A 4 -79.21 10.67 26.80
N GLN A 5 -79.03 9.74 25.87
CA GLN A 5 -79.56 8.39 25.81
C GLN A 5 -78.93 7.61 24.63
N ASP A 6 -78.76 6.30 24.85
CA ASP A 6 -78.93 5.16 23.92
C ASP A 6 -78.15 5.05 22.58
N ALA A 7 -77.39 3.96 22.49
CA ALA A 7 -77.06 3.20 21.27
C ALA A 7 -78.20 2.17 20.99
N PRO A 8 -78.10 1.16 20.08
CA PRO A 8 -77.33 0.90 18.84
C PRO A 8 -78.35 0.43 17.72
N PRO A 9 -78.11 -0.51 16.75
CA PRO A 9 -76.90 -1.12 16.19
C PRO A 9 -76.86 -1.27 14.62
N ALA A 10 -75.69 -1.74 14.15
CA ALA A 10 -75.48 -2.83 13.16
C ALA A 10 -75.31 -2.58 11.64
N HIS A 11 -74.18 -3.16 11.14
CA HIS A 11 -73.82 -3.65 9.79
C HIS A 11 -73.71 -2.58 8.68
N GLU A 12 -72.65 -2.48 7.87
CA GLU A 12 -71.93 -3.48 7.06
C GLU A 12 -70.50 -2.96 6.77
N THR A 13 -69.46 -3.79 6.95
CA THR A 13 -68.62 -4.33 5.85
C THR A 13 -68.29 -3.34 4.73
N ASP A 14 -67.04 -2.87 4.68
CA ASP A 14 -66.08 -3.34 3.66
C ASP A 14 -64.67 -2.78 3.98
N SER A 15 -63.67 -3.65 4.02
CA SER A 15 -62.26 -3.27 4.05
C SER A 15 -61.67 -3.48 2.66
N PRO A 16 -61.13 -2.45 2.02
CA PRO A 16 -60.09 -2.64 1.04
C PRO A 16 -58.74 -2.20 1.64
N THR A 17 -57.89 -3.21 1.86
CA THR A 17 -56.51 -3.33 1.36
C THR A 17 -55.57 -2.13 1.50
N PRO A 18 -54.38 -2.31 2.12
CA PRO A 18 -53.43 -1.22 2.39
C PRO A 18 -52.98 -0.54 1.10
N ALA A 19 -53.20 0.77 1.04
CA ALA A 19 -52.59 1.66 0.07
C ALA A 19 -51.07 1.45 0.13
N GLN A 20 -50.55 0.97 -1.00
CA GLN A 20 -49.14 0.80 -1.26
C GLN A 20 -48.39 2.08 -0.90
N ALA A 21 -47.43 1.93 0.01
CA ALA A 21 -46.30 2.82 0.14
C ALA A 21 -45.61 2.91 -1.23
N GLN A 22 -45.75 4.06 -1.90
CA GLN A 22 -44.97 4.36 -3.09
C GLN A 22 -44.22 5.67 -2.91
N ALA A 23 -42.89 5.48 -2.88
CA ALA A 23 -41.86 6.38 -3.35
C ALA A 23 -41.64 7.68 -2.57
N SER A 24 -40.88 7.56 -1.47
CA SER A 24 -39.89 8.57 -1.09
C SER A 24 -38.97 8.88 -2.29
N PRO A 25 -38.90 10.11 -2.81
CA PRO A 25 -37.81 10.53 -3.67
C PRO A 25 -36.70 11.09 -2.77
N ALA A 26 -36.10 10.23 -1.95
CA ALA A 26 -34.97 10.62 -1.08
C ALA A 26 -33.77 9.67 -1.23
N SER A 27 -33.77 8.79 -2.24
CA SER A 27 -32.70 7.80 -2.44
C SER A 27 -31.67 8.20 -3.50
N SER A 28 -31.69 9.43 -4.03
CA SER A 28 -30.75 9.85 -5.10
C SER A 28 -29.69 10.87 -4.68
N LEU A 29 -29.45 11.05 -3.38
CA LEU A 29 -28.46 12.01 -2.87
C LEU A 29 -27.45 11.43 -1.86
N ALA A 30 -27.42 10.10 -1.65
CA ALA A 30 -26.47 9.46 -0.74
C ALA A 30 -25.40 8.59 -1.44
N GLU A 31 -25.38 8.56 -2.78
CA GLU A 31 -24.34 7.87 -3.58
C GLU A 31 -23.15 8.83 -3.87
N ALA A 32 -22.75 9.64 -2.89
CA ALA A 32 -21.64 10.60 -3.02
C ALA A 32 -20.57 10.44 -1.92
N ALA A 33 -20.62 9.33 -1.17
CA ALA A 33 -19.60 8.92 -0.21
C ALA A 33 -19.26 7.46 -0.54
N LEU A 34 -18.10 7.13 -1.13
CA LEU A 34 -16.91 6.74 -0.36
C LEU A 34 -15.71 6.42 -1.30
N PRO A 35 -14.96 7.41 -1.83
CA PRO A 35 -13.59 7.16 -2.30
C PRO A 35 -12.56 7.08 -1.14
N THR A 36 -12.96 7.46 0.08
CA THR A 36 -12.05 7.65 1.23
C THR A 36 -11.59 6.35 1.89
N SER A 37 -12.41 5.29 1.92
CA SER A 37 -12.06 4.04 2.62
C SER A 37 -10.98 3.25 1.88
N ALA A 38 -11.12 3.10 0.56
CA ALA A 38 -10.14 2.43 -0.29
C ALA A 38 -8.79 3.17 -0.30
N ALA A 39 -8.80 4.50 -0.45
CA ALA A 39 -7.59 5.32 -0.39
C ALA A 39 -6.86 5.19 0.96
N ARG A 40 -7.62 5.17 2.08
CA ARG A 40 -7.06 4.96 3.42
C ARG A 40 -6.46 3.55 3.57
N GLN A 41 -7.12 2.51 3.07
CA GLN A 41 -6.60 1.15 3.08
C GLN A 41 -5.30 1.03 2.26
N GLN A 42 -5.23 1.68 1.10
CA GLN A 42 -4.03 1.72 0.28
C GLN A 42 -2.88 2.44 0.99
N ALA A 43 -3.14 3.57 1.65
CA ALA A 43 -2.14 4.28 2.44
C ALA A 43 -1.60 3.41 3.59
N LEU A 44 -2.46 2.65 4.27
CA LEU A 44 -2.03 1.71 5.32
C LEU A 44 -1.14 0.58 4.77
N ARG A 45 -1.50 0.00 3.61
CA ARG A 45 -0.69 -1.03 2.95
C ARG A 45 0.67 -0.50 2.50
N LEU A 46 0.70 0.72 1.95
CA LEU A 46 1.95 1.39 1.57
C LEU A 46 2.84 1.67 2.78
N ALA A 47 2.25 2.11 3.90
CA ALA A 47 2.98 2.32 5.14
C ALA A 47 3.55 1.00 5.70
N GLU A 48 2.78 -0.08 5.69
CA GLU A 48 3.23 -1.40 6.11
C GLU A 48 4.37 -1.93 5.22
N ALA A 49 4.21 -1.83 3.89
CA ALA A 49 5.23 -2.23 2.92
C ALA A 49 6.52 -1.41 3.11
N SER A 50 6.40 -0.10 3.30
CA SER A 50 7.55 0.80 3.53
C SER A 50 8.26 0.49 4.84
N ARG A 51 7.51 0.18 5.90
CA ARG A 51 8.07 -0.28 7.18
C ARG A 51 8.79 -1.61 7.04
N ALA A 52 8.20 -2.59 6.36
CA ALA A 52 8.82 -3.89 6.11
C ALA A 52 10.12 -3.73 5.31
N LEU A 53 10.11 -2.87 4.27
CA LEU A 53 11.29 -2.56 3.47
C LEU A 53 12.38 -1.86 4.30
N TRP A 54 12.01 -0.94 5.19
CA TRP A 54 12.95 -0.30 6.11
C TRP A 54 13.64 -1.32 7.03
N VAL A 55 12.86 -2.19 7.69
CA VAL A 55 13.40 -3.26 8.55
C VAL A 55 14.32 -4.19 7.77
N ALA A 56 13.91 -4.61 6.56
CA ALA A 56 14.76 -5.44 5.69
C ALA A 56 16.09 -4.75 5.34
N THR A 57 16.06 -3.43 5.13
CA THR A 57 17.25 -2.63 4.83
C THR A 57 18.21 -2.58 6.01
N LEU A 58 17.69 -2.38 7.23
CA LEU A 58 18.49 -2.44 8.45
C LEU A 58 19.13 -3.82 8.66
N SER A 59 18.37 -4.90 8.43
CA SER A 59 18.89 -6.27 8.49
C SER A 59 20.01 -6.51 7.48
N LEU A 60 19.89 -5.99 6.24
CA LEU A 60 20.94 -6.07 5.24
C LEU A 60 22.19 -5.27 5.64
N MET A 61 22.02 -4.08 6.24
CA MET A 61 23.15 -3.29 6.76
C MET A 61 23.89 -4.06 7.87
N THR A 62 23.16 -4.72 8.77
CA THR A 62 23.75 -5.58 9.80
C THR A 62 24.51 -6.75 9.17
N ALA A 63 23.91 -7.45 8.21
CA ALA A 63 24.57 -8.55 7.49
C ALA A 63 25.83 -8.08 6.75
N PHE A 64 25.80 -6.88 6.15
CA PHE A 64 26.95 -6.28 5.48
C PHE A 64 28.14 -6.05 6.43
N MET A 65 27.88 -5.68 7.68
CA MET A 65 28.94 -5.47 8.68
C MET A 65 29.58 -6.79 9.14
N GLN A 66 28.82 -7.88 9.11
CA GLN A 66 29.28 -9.22 9.51
C GLN A 66 29.92 -10.01 8.36
N THR A 67 29.77 -9.56 7.12
CA THR A 67 30.24 -10.29 5.93
C THR A 67 31.71 -9.97 5.62
N PRO A 68 32.64 -10.94 5.70
CA PRO A 68 34.04 -10.71 5.36
C PRO A 68 34.31 -10.76 3.85
N ALA A 69 33.53 -11.56 3.09
CA ALA A 69 33.77 -11.81 1.67
C ALA A 69 33.40 -10.60 0.77
N PRO A 70 34.34 -10.02 0.00
CA PRO A 70 34.09 -8.82 -0.82
C PRO A 70 32.95 -8.97 -1.84
N ALA A 71 32.87 -10.11 -2.52
CA ALA A 71 31.81 -10.37 -3.51
C ALA A 71 30.39 -10.34 -2.89
N HIS A 72 30.24 -10.88 -1.67
CA HIS A 72 28.97 -10.82 -0.95
C HIS A 72 28.67 -9.39 -0.48
N ARG A 73 29.70 -8.65 -0.03
CA ARG A 73 29.55 -7.23 0.35
C ARG A 73 29.08 -6.36 -0.82
N TYR A 74 29.56 -6.63 -2.04
CA TYR A 74 29.08 -5.95 -3.25
C TYR A 74 27.57 -6.15 -3.47
N LEU A 75 27.10 -7.40 -3.42
CA LEU A 75 25.69 -7.72 -3.62
C LEU A 75 24.80 -7.10 -2.54
N LEU A 76 25.23 -7.17 -1.28
CA LEU A 76 24.53 -6.56 -0.15
C LEU A 76 24.47 -5.04 -0.29
N ALA A 77 25.58 -4.36 -0.60
CA ALA A 77 25.62 -2.91 -0.79
C ALA A 77 24.70 -2.46 -1.94
N ARG A 78 24.68 -3.18 -3.07
CA ARG A 78 23.74 -2.91 -4.17
C ARG A 78 22.28 -3.07 -3.74
N ARG A 79 21.97 -4.10 -2.96
CA ARG A 79 20.61 -4.34 -2.48
C ARG A 79 20.16 -3.27 -1.50
N ILE A 80 21.04 -2.84 -0.60
CA ILE A 80 20.79 -1.73 0.33
C ILE A 80 20.54 -0.43 -0.46
N SER A 81 21.39 -0.12 -1.44
CA SER A 81 21.23 1.05 -2.33
C SER A 81 19.85 1.08 -3.00
N ARG A 82 19.44 -0.05 -3.61
CA ARG A 82 18.13 -0.18 -4.25
C ARG A 82 16.96 -0.02 -3.28
N ASN A 83 17.06 -0.57 -2.07
CA ASN A 83 15.99 -0.40 -1.09
C ASN A 83 15.81 1.07 -0.69
N PHE A 84 16.92 1.79 -0.48
CA PHE A 84 16.87 3.23 -0.21
C PHE A 84 16.30 4.03 -1.37
N ASP A 85 16.62 3.66 -2.60
CA ASP A 85 16.02 4.25 -3.80
C ASP A 85 14.50 3.99 -3.85
N THR A 86 14.06 2.77 -3.56
CA THR A 86 12.61 2.48 -3.46
C THR A 86 11.93 3.31 -2.37
N LEU A 87 12.58 3.48 -1.20
CA LEU A 87 12.06 4.28 -0.08
C LEU A 87 12.00 5.78 -0.39
N SER A 88 12.93 6.32 -1.18
CA SER A 88 12.94 7.74 -1.55
C SER A 88 11.76 8.14 -2.45
N HIS A 89 11.15 7.17 -3.15
CA HIS A 89 9.99 7.39 -4.01
C HIS A 89 8.64 7.16 -3.31
N GLN A 90 8.61 6.66 -2.08
CA GLN A 90 7.34 6.39 -1.38
C GLN A 90 6.70 7.68 -0.85
N GLU A 91 5.45 7.91 -1.20
CA GLU A 91 4.68 9.10 -0.81
C GLU A 91 4.31 9.14 0.68
N CYS A 92 4.47 8.03 1.40
CA CYS A 92 4.21 7.97 2.84
C CYS A 92 5.26 8.70 3.69
N PHE A 93 6.37 9.13 3.09
CA PHE A 93 7.42 9.89 3.78
C PHE A 93 7.41 11.36 3.36
N ASP A 94 7.77 12.24 4.29
CA ASP A 94 7.99 13.64 3.99
C ASP A 94 9.18 13.84 3.01
N SER A 95 9.30 15.05 2.46
CA SER A 95 10.36 15.39 1.52
C SER A 95 11.77 15.31 2.13
N GLY A 96 11.92 15.56 3.44
CA GLY A 96 13.21 15.50 4.13
C GLY A 96 13.72 14.07 4.28
N CYS A 97 12.84 13.15 4.65
CA CYS A 97 13.09 11.72 4.72
C CYS A 97 13.42 11.16 3.33
N ARG A 98 12.64 11.51 2.31
CA ARG A 98 12.91 11.10 0.91
C ARG A 98 14.28 11.59 0.43
N GLY A 99 14.63 12.86 0.69
CA GLY A 99 15.96 13.39 0.37
C GLY A 99 17.09 12.71 1.14
N SER A 100 16.83 12.27 2.37
CA SER A 100 17.79 11.50 3.17
C SER A 100 18.00 10.09 2.60
N PHE A 101 16.92 9.40 2.19
CA PHE A 101 17.01 8.11 1.54
C PHE A 101 17.73 8.18 0.19
N GLU A 102 17.48 9.23 -0.60
CA GLU A 102 18.19 9.44 -1.86
C GLU A 102 19.71 9.63 -1.66
N ARG A 103 20.11 10.43 -0.66
CA ARG A 103 21.53 10.56 -0.28
C ARG A 103 22.13 9.23 0.18
N LEU A 104 21.40 8.45 0.97
CA LEU A 104 21.84 7.14 1.44
C LEU A 104 21.96 6.14 0.29
N SER A 105 21.03 6.15 -0.65
CA SER A 105 21.08 5.33 -1.87
C SER A 105 22.37 5.61 -2.66
N ARG A 106 22.64 6.88 -2.97
CA ARG A 106 23.89 7.30 -3.64
C ARG A 106 25.15 6.85 -2.89
N ARG A 107 25.16 7.01 -1.56
CA ARG A 107 26.31 6.59 -0.73
C ARG A 107 26.52 5.08 -0.78
N TRP A 108 25.45 4.30 -0.69
CA TRP A 108 25.53 2.83 -0.76
C TRP A 108 25.85 2.32 -2.16
N GLN A 109 25.43 3.05 -3.20
CA GLN A 109 25.82 2.79 -4.58
C GLN A 109 27.34 2.93 -4.75
N ALA A 110 27.91 4.07 -4.34
CA ALA A 110 29.36 4.28 -4.34
C ALA A 110 30.09 3.24 -3.47
N GLN A 111 29.51 2.87 -2.31
CA GLN A 111 30.06 1.83 -1.46
C GLN A 111 30.08 0.47 -2.18
N SER A 112 29.06 0.14 -2.97
CA SER A 112 29.03 -1.11 -3.72
C SER A 112 30.14 -1.16 -4.76
N GLU A 113 30.41 -0.05 -5.45
CA GLU A 113 31.46 0.04 -6.48
C GLU A 113 32.85 -0.27 -5.91
N ARG A 114 33.11 0.06 -4.63
CA ARG A 114 34.37 -0.25 -3.94
C ARG A 114 34.60 -1.75 -3.72
N PHE A 115 33.54 -2.56 -3.71
CA PHE A 115 33.62 -4.01 -3.58
C PHE A 115 33.29 -4.73 -4.89
N ALA A 116 33.06 -3.99 -5.97
CA ALA A 116 32.78 -4.59 -7.26
C ALA A 116 33.89 -5.60 -7.58
N PRO A 117 33.54 -6.84 -7.97
CA PRO A 117 34.56 -7.76 -8.43
C PRO A 117 35.27 -7.09 -9.60
N ASP A 118 36.60 -7.06 -9.57
CA ASP A 118 37.42 -6.73 -10.74
C ASP A 118 36.95 -7.66 -11.85
N SER A 119 36.07 -7.20 -12.73
CA SER A 119 35.61 -8.04 -13.81
C SER A 119 36.80 -8.21 -14.76
N PRO A 120 37.36 -9.42 -14.93
CA PRO A 120 38.09 -9.67 -16.15
C PRO A 120 37.09 -9.46 -17.29
N ARG A 121 37.45 -8.58 -18.22
CA ARG A 121 36.83 -8.46 -19.54
C ARG A 121 36.47 -9.86 -20.04
N PRO A 122 35.25 -10.11 -20.56
CA PRO A 122 34.87 -11.43 -21.01
C PRO A 122 35.92 -11.93 -22.00
N ALA A 123 36.56 -13.07 -21.68
CA ALA A 123 37.42 -13.76 -22.62
C ALA A 123 36.58 -14.14 -23.83
N ALA A 124 36.71 -13.37 -24.90
CA ALA A 124 36.20 -13.69 -26.22
C ALA A 124 36.96 -14.91 -26.76
N GLY A 125 36.63 -16.11 -26.28
CA GLY A 125 37.47 -17.28 -26.51
C GLY A 125 36.81 -18.65 -26.46
N LEU A 126 35.48 -18.76 -26.41
CA LEU A 126 34.78 -20.06 -26.42
C LEU A 126 33.66 -20.12 -27.47
N ARG A 127 33.95 -19.59 -28.66
CA ARG A 127 33.21 -19.93 -29.88
C ARG A 127 34.21 -20.47 -30.90
N ARG A 128 34.34 -21.80 -30.93
CA ARG A 128 34.73 -22.68 -32.07
C ARG A 128 35.45 -23.92 -31.54
N LEU A 129 34.70 -24.90 -31.04
CA LEU A 129 35.17 -26.30 -30.95
C LEU A 129 34.03 -27.28 -31.26
N PHE A 130 33.18 -26.92 -32.23
CA PHE A 130 32.31 -27.89 -32.92
C PHE A 130 32.29 -27.51 -34.40
N SER A 131 33.20 -28.10 -35.17
CA SER A 131 33.13 -28.24 -36.63
C SER A 131 33.77 -29.58 -36.96
#